data_AF-A0A7V4H1A8-F1
#
_entry.id   AF-A0A7V4H1A8-F1
#
_cell.length_a   1.000
_cell.length_b   1.000
_cell.length_c   1.000
_cell.angle_alpha   90.00
_cell.angle_beta   90.00
_cell.angle_gamma   90.00
#
_symmetry.space_group_name_H-M   'P 1'
#
loop_
_entity.id
_entity.type
_entity.pdbx_description
1 polymer ?
#
loop_
_entity_poly.entity_id
_entity_poly.type
_entity_poly.pdbx_seq_one_letter_code
_entity_poly.pdbx_strand_id
1 'polypeptide(L)'
;LAALLEIRVGSGTVLLSQLMFADRSGHCPPSDRLVLKMLAYLLGVEVRGEPRPAYAFVKPGGTLDAALRRLDARVAPAAGGRVPSGAGALIADAEHDWPPEAIAAVREYLLNGGTVLLHGAGPDRRELVQNLAGAPVRLVTPAPPGFSGRLLLRGTDRLTQGLNNQDFFWRRQPDTEDVGACYLSKGFLIDEVAMCAYEGAGVIPLSYPAALARVAVGSGTLYLDGVRWDRAARDVARSAERIGSLLLYNLGVRFNPRQPPQKLEGLTYVPLDIRAHLNRALADEKAEDGQGGWTDQGPDADMRQMPTGRQTFAGVPFDIATPLSCLVLASKYRQPGPPEAVTGIRVGRKAAALYFLQSSAWTSPGLHATYRIHYADGTTVDVRLVGGVNYRDWAATDCAAPFEFEQDTFTQVGWTGTSKTFAKVSAYVMEWRNPHPEKLIDSFDFISANNGVPILLAVTAGERPAAPAAISGDMGQAAQLDAEARAAAEAGDKARALELARQAVAVGPGHVPARLRLGDLLEEAGELEAAEAQFREVIRLQPDQLEAYMRIGRICEARQRWADAREIYRRSLEVNVNQPLVMQALERLKQRESHGRRPRRSVAADDGGA
;
A
#
# COMPACT_ATOMS: atom_id res chain seq x y z
N LEU A 1 -18.30 2.48 -20.71
CA LEU A 1 -17.55 2.15 -21.94
C LEU A 1 -16.26 1.48 -21.52
N ALA A 2 -16.08 0.19 -21.84
CA ALA A 2 -14.85 -0.53 -21.49
C ALA A 2 -13.89 -0.47 -22.69
N ALA A 3 -12.65 -0.03 -22.47
CA ALA A 3 -11.63 0.04 -23.52
C ALA A 3 -11.10 -1.36 -23.92
N LEU A 4 -11.25 -2.34 -23.04
CA LEU A 4 -10.98 -3.76 -23.25
C LEU A 4 -12.16 -4.55 -22.66
N LEU A 5 -12.68 -5.51 -23.42
CA LEU A 5 -13.83 -6.34 -23.03
C LEU A 5 -13.52 -7.80 -23.31
N GLU A 6 -13.80 -8.66 -22.33
CA GLU A 6 -13.77 -10.10 -22.50
C GLU A 6 -15.20 -10.61 -22.74
N ILE A 7 -15.37 -11.40 -23.79
CA ILE A 7 -16.62 -12.09 -24.11
C ILE A 7 -16.35 -13.59 -24.16
N ARG A 8 -17.12 -14.36 -23.40
CA ARG A 8 -17.11 -15.82 -23.46
C ARG A 8 -18.05 -16.29 -24.55
N VAL A 9 -17.55 -17.11 -25.47
CA VAL A 9 -18.31 -17.69 -26.59
C VAL A 9 -18.12 -19.20 -26.57
N GLY A 10 -19.10 -19.92 -25.99
CA GLY A 10 -18.96 -21.35 -25.73
C GLY A 10 -17.79 -21.64 -24.78
N SER A 11 -16.88 -22.54 -25.19
CA SER A 11 -15.62 -22.79 -24.48
C SER A 11 -14.48 -21.83 -24.86
N GLY A 12 -14.72 -20.91 -25.80
CA GLY A 12 -13.75 -19.93 -26.28
C GLY A 12 -13.85 -18.57 -25.57
N THR A 13 -12.78 -17.79 -25.70
CA THR A 13 -12.69 -16.42 -25.18
C THR A 13 -12.37 -15.46 -26.32
N VAL A 14 -13.11 -14.36 -26.43
CA VAL A 14 -12.84 -13.25 -27.35
C VAL A 14 -12.48 -12.02 -26.52
N LEU A 15 -11.31 -11.43 -26.77
CA LEU A 15 -10.97 -10.11 -26.25
C LEU A 15 -11.24 -9.06 -27.32
N LEU A 16 -12.19 -8.16 -27.05
CA LEU A 16 -12.41 -6.97 -27.86
C LEU A 16 -11.64 -5.81 -27.25
N SER A 17 -10.85 -5.12 -28.07
CA SER A 17 -10.11 -3.93 -27.64
C SER A 17 -10.42 -2.77 -28.56
N GLN A 18 -10.66 -1.60 -27.97
CA GLN A 18 -10.74 -0.32 -28.67
C GLN A 18 -9.40 0.43 -28.63
N LEU A 19 -8.37 -0.16 -28.03
CA LEU A 19 -7.05 0.42 -27.91
C LEU A 19 -6.24 0.15 -29.18
N MET A 20 -5.63 1.19 -29.73
CA MET A 20 -4.89 1.17 -30.99
C MET A 20 -3.45 0.62 -30.82
N PHE A 21 -3.31 -0.57 -30.25
CA PHE A 21 -1.97 -1.12 -29.97
C PHE A 21 -1.25 -1.60 -31.23
N ALA A 22 -1.98 -2.13 -32.21
CA ALA A 22 -1.39 -2.70 -33.43
C ALA A 22 -0.56 -1.63 -34.18
N ASP A 23 -1.11 -0.42 -34.30
CA ASP A 23 -0.46 0.73 -34.95
C ASP A 23 0.79 1.23 -34.21
N ARG A 24 0.91 0.87 -32.92
CA ARG A 24 2.02 1.28 -32.05
C ARG A 24 3.01 0.15 -31.78
N SER A 25 2.76 -1.04 -32.33
CA SER A 25 3.60 -2.23 -32.16
C SER A 25 5.01 -1.97 -32.69
N GLY A 26 6.03 -2.37 -31.95
CA GLY A 26 7.45 -2.16 -32.25
C GLY A 26 7.97 -0.74 -31.97
N HIS A 27 7.08 0.21 -31.67
CA HIS A 27 7.42 1.61 -31.42
C HIS A 27 7.15 2.03 -29.97
N CYS A 28 6.23 1.36 -29.29
CA CYS A 28 5.78 1.67 -27.92
C CYS A 28 5.92 0.44 -27.01
N PRO A 29 6.94 0.39 -26.13
CA PRO A 29 7.16 -0.76 -25.25
C PRO A 29 5.95 -1.16 -24.37
N PRO A 30 5.15 -0.22 -23.82
CA PRO A 30 3.89 -0.56 -23.15
C PRO A 30 2.87 -1.26 -24.06
N SER A 31 2.72 -0.81 -25.30
CA SER A 31 1.80 -1.43 -26.26
C SER A 31 2.23 -2.85 -26.59
N ASP A 32 3.52 -3.07 -26.86
CA ASP A 32 4.08 -4.39 -27.19
C ASP A 32 3.83 -5.38 -26.04
N ARG A 33 4.11 -4.97 -24.80
CA ARG A 33 3.88 -5.81 -23.62
C ARG A 33 2.41 -6.11 -23.38
N LEU A 34 1.53 -5.14 -23.60
CA LEU A 34 0.10 -5.33 -23.40
C LEU A 34 -0.47 -6.31 -24.43
N VAL A 35 -0.07 -6.19 -25.70
CA VAL A 35 -0.44 -7.15 -26.75
C VAL A 35 0.07 -8.55 -26.42
N LEU A 36 1.34 -8.68 -26.02
CA LEU A 36 1.92 -9.98 -25.63
C LEU A 36 1.16 -10.60 -24.46
N LYS A 37 0.79 -9.82 -23.43
CA LYS A 37 0.00 -10.30 -22.29
C LYS A 37 -1.41 -10.72 -22.71
N MET A 38 -2.06 -9.98 -23.61
CA MET A 38 -3.38 -10.33 -24.13
C MET A 38 -3.34 -11.63 -24.94
N LEU A 39 -2.32 -11.80 -25.79
CA LEU A 39 -2.11 -13.03 -26.55
C LEU A 39 -1.84 -14.23 -25.62
N ALA A 40 -0.96 -14.05 -24.63
CA ALA A 40 -0.67 -15.08 -23.63
C ALA A 40 -1.90 -15.51 -22.85
N TYR A 41 -2.72 -14.53 -22.43
CA TYR A 41 -3.99 -14.79 -21.77
C TYR A 41 -4.95 -15.60 -22.65
N LEU A 42 -5.10 -15.23 -23.93
CA LEU A 42 -5.97 -15.96 -24.87
C LEU A 42 -5.47 -17.36 -25.17
N LEU A 43 -4.16 -17.55 -25.27
CA LEU A 43 -3.52 -18.82 -25.58
C LEU A 43 -3.37 -19.74 -24.35
N GLY A 44 -3.64 -19.24 -23.14
CA GLY A 44 -3.42 -19.98 -21.91
C GLY A 44 -1.95 -20.34 -21.69
N VAL A 45 -1.03 -19.58 -22.28
CA VAL A 45 0.42 -19.80 -22.17
C VAL A 45 1.06 -18.72 -21.33
N GLU A 46 2.06 -19.08 -20.54
CA GLU A 46 2.95 -18.10 -19.96
C GLU A 46 3.86 -17.52 -21.04
N VAL A 47 4.03 -16.19 -21.05
CA VAL A 47 5.01 -15.53 -21.91
C VAL A 47 6.41 -16.00 -21.48
N ARG A 48 7.02 -16.90 -22.27
CA ARG A 48 8.41 -17.32 -22.05
C ARG A 48 9.35 -16.16 -22.38
N GLY A 49 10.23 -15.84 -21.44
CA GLY A 49 11.12 -14.70 -21.49
C GLY A 49 10.72 -13.67 -20.45
N GLU A 50 11.05 -13.93 -19.19
CA GLU A 50 10.96 -12.86 -18.19
C GLU A 50 11.84 -11.69 -18.65
N PRO A 51 11.35 -10.42 -18.56
CA PRO A 51 12.22 -9.27 -18.69
C PRO A 51 13.38 -9.47 -17.72
N ARG A 52 14.60 -9.35 -18.24
CA ARG A 52 15.81 -9.43 -17.42
C ARG A 52 15.66 -8.49 -16.22
N PRO A 53 16.01 -8.93 -15.00
CA PRO A 53 15.78 -8.15 -13.80
C PRO A 53 16.52 -6.81 -13.86
N ALA A 54 15.86 -5.76 -13.37
CA ALA A 54 16.49 -4.47 -13.17
C ALA A 54 17.15 -4.43 -11.79
N TYR A 55 18.31 -3.79 -11.72
CA TYR A 55 19.06 -3.63 -10.49
C TYR A 55 19.18 -2.15 -10.10
N ALA A 56 19.25 -1.87 -8.81
CA ALA A 56 19.43 -0.53 -8.27
C ALA A 56 20.81 -0.39 -7.61
N PHE A 57 21.61 0.56 -8.08
CA PHE A 57 22.83 1.01 -7.42
C PHE A 57 22.60 2.43 -6.89
N VAL A 58 22.00 2.50 -5.71
CA VAL A 58 21.49 3.74 -5.11
C VAL A 58 21.95 3.89 -3.68
N LYS A 59 22.07 5.13 -3.20
CA LYS A 59 22.34 5.42 -1.81
C LYS A 59 21.15 4.96 -0.94
N PRO A 60 21.35 4.05 0.05
CA PRO A 60 20.28 3.67 0.96
C PRO A 60 19.72 4.88 1.70
N GLY A 61 18.41 5.07 1.67
CA GLY A 61 17.72 6.25 2.20
C GLY A 61 17.90 7.53 1.39
N GLY A 62 18.60 7.46 0.25
CA GLY A 62 18.71 8.55 -0.73
C GLY A 62 17.40 8.80 -1.48
N THR A 63 17.38 9.81 -2.34
CA THR A 63 16.11 10.21 -2.99
C THR A 63 15.60 9.20 -3.96
N LEU A 64 16.48 8.69 -4.81
CA LEU A 64 16.09 7.73 -5.83
C LEU A 64 15.61 6.44 -5.16
N ASP A 65 16.27 6.01 -4.08
CA ASP A 65 15.84 4.88 -3.25
C ASP A 65 14.43 5.10 -2.66
N ALA A 66 14.16 6.28 -2.09
CA ALA A 66 12.82 6.64 -1.61
C ALA A 66 11.79 6.69 -2.74
N ALA A 67 12.16 7.21 -3.92
CA ALA A 67 11.27 7.30 -5.07
C ALA A 67 10.95 5.93 -5.66
N LEU A 68 11.92 5.02 -5.73
CA LEU A 68 11.71 3.62 -6.16
C LEU A 68 10.76 2.89 -5.22
N ARG A 69 10.89 3.09 -3.89
CA ARG A 69 9.93 2.54 -2.91
C ARG A 69 8.53 3.13 -3.06
N ARG A 70 8.41 4.45 -3.20
CA ARG A 70 7.13 5.13 -3.37
C ARG A 70 6.40 4.69 -4.65
N LEU A 71 7.15 4.44 -5.72
CA LEU A 71 6.60 3.90 -6.97
C LEU A 71 6.33 2.39 -6.90
N ASP A 72 6.76 1.71 -5.84
CA ASP A 72 6.68 0.27 -5.66
C ASP A 72 7.37 -0.51 -6.80
N ALA A 73 8.55 0.01 -7.19
CA ALA A 73 9.38 -0.52 -8.26
C ALA A 73 10.14 -1.79 -7.81
N ARG A 74 10.04 -2.85 -8.61
CA ARG A 74 10.77 -4.11 -8.41
C ARG A 74 12.17 -4.00 -9.00
N VAL A 75 13.12 -3.63 -8.15
CA VAL A 75 14.54 -3.58 -8.45
C VAL A 75 15.32 -4.36 -7.39
N ALA A 76 16.30 -5.15 -7.80
CA ALA A 76 17.19 -5.84 -6.87
C ALA A 76 18.41 -4.96 -6.54
N PRO A 77 18.96 -4.99 -5.32
CA PRO A 77 20.14 -4.19 -4.99
C PRO A 77 21.38 -4.70 -5.75
N ALA A 78 22.16 -3.78 -6.32
CA ALA A 78 23.48 -4.05 -6.89
C ALA A 78 24.57 -3.80 -5.83
N ALA A 79 24.94 -4.84 -5.07
CA ALA A 79 25.93 -4.71 -4.01
C ALA A 79 27.33 -4.34 -4.56
N GLY A 80 27.95 -3.31 -3.98
CA GLY A 80 29.31 -2.87 -4.35
C GLY A 80 29.45 -2.43 -5.82
N GLY A 81 28.37 -2.00 -6.47
CA GLY A 81 28.37 -1.55 -7.87
C GLY A 81 28.56 -2.66 -8.90
N ARG A 82 28.51 -3.94 -8.49
CA ARG A 82 28.57 -5.07 -9.42
C ARG A 82 27.20 -5.28 -10.07
N VAL A 83 27.18 -5.30 -11.40
CA VAL A 83 25.96 -5.58 -12.17
C VAL A 83 25.87 -7.09 -12.42
N PRO A 84 24.84 -7.80 -11.92
CA PRO A 84 24.76 -9.25 -12.10
C PRO A 84 24.64 -9.69 -13.55
N SER A 85 25.21 -10.86 -13.87
CA SER A 85 25.13 -11.46 -15.19
C SER A 85 23.67 -11.67 -15.58
N GLY A 86 23.25 -11.08 -16.71
CA GLY A 86 21.86 -11.14 -17.17
C GLY A 86 20.97 -9.99 -16.67
N ALA A 87 21.51 -8.94 -16.06
CA ALA A 87 20.78 -7.71 -15.76
C ALA A 87 20.20 -7.06 -17.02
N GLY A 88 18.94 -6.64 -16.96
CA GLY A 88 18.23 -5.98 -18.05
C GLY A 88 18.49 -4.48 -18.11
N ALA A 89 18.52 -3.85 -16.95
CA ALA A 89 18.88 -2.47 -16.77
C ALA A 89 19.50 -2.26 -15.39
N LEU A 90 20.34 -1.24 -15.26
CA LEU A 90 20.81 -0.71 -13.99
C LEU A 90 20.23 0.69 -13.78
N ILE A 91 19.56 0.88 -12.65
CA ILE A 91 19.05 2.17 -12.19
C ILE A 91 20.01 2.67 -11.13
N ALA A 92 20.60 3.84 -11.33
CA ALA A 92 21.62 4.34 -10.42
C ALA A 92 21.44 5.82 -10.13
N ASP A 93 21.87 6.26 -8.96
CA ASP A 93 21.93 7.67 -8.61
C ASP A 93 23.38 8.18 -8.58
N ALA A 94 23.51 9.50 -8.70
CA ALA A 94 24.76 10.21 -8.49
C ALA A 94 24.78 10.96 -7.14
N GLU A 95 23.97 10.54 -6.15
CA GLU A 95 23.90 11.21 -4.83
C GLU A 95 25.04 10.82 -3.88
N HIS A 96 25.84 9.83 -4.25
CA HIS A 96 26.98 9.34 -3.49
C HIS A 96 28.20 9.14 -4.39
N ASP A 97 29.39 9.09 -3.78
CA ASP A 97 30.61 8.80 -4.51
C ASP A 97 30.67 7.32 -4.88
N TRP A 98 30.97 7.04 -6.14
CA TRP A 98 31.11 5.68 -6.63
C TRP A 98 32.56 5.24 -6.49
N PRO A 99 32.82 4.06 -5.92
CA PRO A 99 34.19 3.57 -5.86
C PRO A 99 34.69 3.23 -7.27
N PRO A 100 36.01 3.35 -7.56
CA PRO A 100 36.55 3.16 -8.90
C PRO A 100 36.19 1.81 -9.54
N GLU A 101 36.14 0.74 -8.73
CA GLU A 101 35.74 -0.59 -9.17
C GLU A 101 34.27 -0.67 -9.62
N ALA A 102 33.37 0.10 -8.99
CA ALA A 102 31.98 0.18 -9.42
C ALA A 102 31.86 0.90 -10.76
N ILE A 103 32.58 2.01 -10.93
CA ILE A 103 32.62 2.75 -12.21
C ILE A 103 33.12 1.84 -13.33
N ALA A 104 34.20 1.09 -13.09
CA ALA A 104 34.75 0.13 -14.04
C ALA A 104 33.75 -0.98 -14.39
N ALA A 105 33.10 -1.60 -13.39
CA ALA A 105 32.13 -2.67 -13.59
C ALA A 105 30.89 -2.20 -14.37
N VAL A 106 30.37 -1.01 -14.06
CA VAL A 106 29.20 -0.44 -14.76
C VAL A 106 29.58 -0.05 -16.19
N ARG A 107 30.80 0.47 -16.41
CA ARG A 107 31.32 0.76 -17.74
C ARG A 107 31.49 -0.51 -18.57
N GLU A 108 32.00 -1.59 -17.98
CA GLU A 108 32.07 -2.90 -18.64
C GLU A 108 30.68 -3.44 -19.01
N TYR A 109 29.71 -3.32 -18.10
CA TYR A 109 28.32 -3.67 -18.38
C TYR A 109 27.76 -2.89 -19.58
N LEU A 110 27.99 -1.57 -19.64
CA LEU A 110 27.62 -0.73 -20.77
C LEU A 110 28.28 -1.18 -22.07
N LEU A 111 29.61 -1.39 -22.09
CA LEU A 111 30.33 -1.84 -23.29
C LEU A 111 29.76 -3.15 -23.87
N ASN A 112 29.30 -4.03 -22.99
CA ASN A 112 28.71 -5.34 -23.31
C ASN A 112 27.18 -5.31 -23.57
N GLY A 113 26.61 -4.14 -23.89
CA GLY A 113 25.21 -4.03 -24.32
C GLY A 113 24.23 -3.71 -23.20
N GLY A 114 24.73 -3.44 -21.99
CA GLY A 114 23.94 -3.05 -20.84
C GLY A 114 23.24 -1.70 -21.02
N THR A 115 22.15 -1.50 -20.28
CA THR A 115 21.44 -0.22 -20.24
C THR A 115 21.49 0.34 -18.83
N VAL A 116 21.96 1.58 -18.68
CA VAL A 116 22.05 2.26 -17.38
C VAL A 116 21.23 3.54 -17.43
N LEU A 117 20.38 3.77 -16.42
CA LEU A 117 19.78 5.06 -16.15
C LEU A 117 20.51 5.69 -14.96
N LEU A 118 21.24 6.77 -15.20
CA LEU A 118 21.89 7.55 -14.16
C LEU A 118 21.05 8.79 -13.87
N HIS A 119 20.44 8.80 -12.69
CA HIS A 119 19.58 9.89 -12.22
C HIS A 119 20.36 10.82 -11.28
N GLY A 120 20.07 12.12 -11.34
CA GLY A 120 20.59 13.08 -10.36
C GLY A 120 22.05 13.52 -10.57
N ALA A 121 22.65 13.22 -11.72
CA ALA A 121 24.01 13.67 -12.02
C ALA A 121 24.04 15.17 -12.36
N GLY A 122 24.29 16.02 -11.37
CA GLY A 122 24.52 17.47 -11.49
C GLY A 122 25.98 17.84 -11.83
N PRO A 123 26.30 19.13 -12.03
CA PRO A 123 27.63 19.59 -12.47
C PRO A 123 28.83 19.11 -11.63
N ASP A 124 28.61 18.84 -10.35
CA ASP A 124 29.56 18.28 -9.37
C ASP A 124 29.86 16.79 -9.60
N ARG A 125 29.06 16.10 -10.42
CA ARG A 125 29.22 14.68 -10.79
C ARG A 125 29.76 14.49 -12.21
N ARG A 126 30.37 15.54 -12.77
CA ARG A 126 30.91 15.54 -14.14
C ARG A 126 31.89 14.39 -14.40
N GLU A 127 32.83 14.15 -13.49
CA GLU A 127 33.84 13.11 -13.66
C GLU A 127 33.22 11.71 -13.73
N LEU A 128 32.25 11.41 -12.86
CA LEU A 128 31.49 10.15 -12.90
C LEU A 128 30.81 9.95 -14.25
N VAL A 129 30.09 10.97 -14.74
CA VAL A 129 29.38 10.90 -16.02
C VAL A 129 30.36 10.69 -17.18
N GLN A 130 31.50 11.39 -17.19
CA GLN A 130 32.52 11.23 -18.24
C GLN A 130 33.18 9.86 -18.21
N ASN A 131 33.45 9.33 -17.02
CA ASN A 131 34.03 7.99 -16.86
C ASN A 131 33.06 6.90 -17.33
N LEU A 132 31.76 7.03 -17.10
CA LEU A 132 30.75 6.10 -17.61
C LEU A 132 30.54 6.26 -19.13
N ALA A 133 30.44 7.50 -19.61
CA ALA A 133 30.23 7.81 -21.03
C ALA A 133 31.44 7.45 -21.91
N GLY A 134 32.66 7.58 -21.38
CA GLY A 134 33.90 7.42 -22.14
C GLY A 134 34.19 8.56 -23.11
N ALA A 135 33.50 9.69 -22.94
CA ALA A 135 33.63 10.88 -23.76
C ALA A 135 33.35 12.13 -22.92
N PRO A 136 33.83 13.31 -23.33
CA PRO A 136 33.51 14.56 -22.65
C PRO A 136 32.00 14.83 -22.69
N VAL A 137 31.39 14.93 -21.49
CA VAL A 137 30.02 15.34 -21.26
C VAL A 137 30.04 16.57 -20.36
N ARG A 138 29.41 17.65 -20.81
CA ARG A 138 29.22 18.89 -20.07
C ARG A 138 27.84 18.88 -19.44
N LEU A 139 27.79 19.25 -18.15
CA LEU A 139 26.57 19.35 -17.37
C LEU A 139 26.31 20.84 -17.14
N VAL A 140 25.17 21.33 -17.64
CA VAL A 140 24.85 22.75 -17.74
C VAL A 140 23.72 23.12 -16.78
N THR A 141 23.95 24.20 -16.05
CA THR A 141 23.00 24.90 -15.18
C THR A 141 23.24 26.40 -15.32
N PRO A 142 22.23 27.28 -15.27
CA PRO A 142 20.79 27.02 -15.17
C PRO A 142 20.16 26.67 -16.53
N ALA A 143 18.91 26.19 -16.52
CA ALA A 143 18.11 26.12 -17.74
C ALA A 143 17.94 27.53 -18.36
N PRO A 144 17.76 27.65 -19.69
CA PRO A 144 17.44 28.94 -20.31
C PRO A 144 16.24 29.60 -19.62
N PRO A 145 16.18 30.93 -19.45
CA PRO A 145 15.15 31.61 -18.63
C PRO A 145 13.70 31.26 -18.98
N GLY A 146 13.43 30.88 -20.23
CA GLY A 146 12.10 30.44 -20.68
C GLY A 146 11.78 28.96 -20.42
N PHE A 147 12.66 28.18 -19.80
CA PHE A 147 12.50 26.74 -19.55
C PHE A 147 12.57 26.37 -18.07
N SER A 148 12.67 27.35 -17.16
CA SER A 148 12.39 27.11 -15.75
C SER A 148 10.99 26.53 -15.59
N GLY A 149 10.91 25.34 -15.00
CA GLY A 149 9.66 24.60 -14.87
C GLY A 149 9.06 24.05 -16.17
N ARG A 150 9.81 23.93 -17.28
CA ARG A 150 9.34 23.17 -18.46
C ARG A 150 10.42 22.50 -19.31
N LEU A 151 10.11 21.35 -19.91
CA LEU A 151 10.91 20.70 -20.95
C LEU A 151 10.06 20.42 -22.20
N LEU A 152 10.71 20.33 -23.36
CA LEU A 152 10.11 19.85 -24.60
C LEU A 152 10.74 18.52 -24.98
N LEU A 153 9.95 17.47 -25.18
CA LEU A 153 10.46 16.20 -25.66
C LEU A 153 11.03 16.34 -27.08
N ARG A 154 12.15 15.65 -27.33
CA ARG A 154 12.82 15.56 -28.63
C ARG A 154 12.69 14.14 -29.15
N GLY A 155 11.95 13.99 -30.25
CA GLY A 155 11.75 12.70 -30.88
C GLY A 155 11.01 11.69 -29.99
N THR A 156 11.08 10.42 -30.39
CA THR A 156 10.34 9.32 -29.77
C THR A 156 11.30 8.18 -29.44
N ASP A 157 12.28 8.45 -28.57
CA ASP A 157 13.18 7.41 -28.05
C ASP A 157 12.40 6.41 -27.20
N ARG A 158 12.87 5.16 -27.15
CA ARG A 158 12.20 4.09 -26.38
C ARG A 158 12.03 4.46 -24.91
N LEU A 159 12.99 5.21 -24.33
CA LEU A 159 12.92 5.64 -22.94
C LEU A 159 11.75 6.61 -22.67
N THR A 160 11.46 7.52 -23.59
CA THR A 160 10.47 8.60 -23.38
C THR A 160 9.07 8.27 -23.92
N GLN A 161 8.85 7.06 -24.42
CA GLN A 161 7.56 6.62 -24.94
C GLN A 161 6.44 6.77 -23.90
N GLY A 162 5.30 7.31 -24.33
CA GLY A 162 4.13 7.56 -23.49
C GLY A 162 4.17 8.87 -22.70
N LEU A 163 5.30 9.57 -22.69
CA LEU A 163 5.41 10.92 -22.15
C LEU A 163 5.05 11.96 -23.22
N ASN A 164 4.54 13.09 -22.76
CA ASN A 164 4.23 14.25 -23.59
C ASN A 164 4.73 15.54 -22.92
N ASN A 165 4.68 16.66 -23.64
CA ASN A 165 5.19 17.94 -23.13
C ASN A 165 4.43 18.47 -21.91
N GLN A 166 3.18 18.05 -21.70
CA GLN A 166 2.38 18.46 -20.55
C GLN A 166 2.86 17.79 -19.26
N ASP A 167 3.39 16.57 -19.33
CA ASP A 167 4.02 15.91 -18.18
C ASP A 167 5.19 16.76 -17.62
N PHE A 168 5.87 17.49 -18.50
CA PHE A 168 7.00 18.35 -18.14
C PHE A 168 6.62 19.81 -17.91
N PHE A 169 5.34 20.20 -17.94
CA PHE A 169 4.93 21.60 -17.78
C PHE A 169 4.56 21.93 -16.33
N TRP A 170 5.53 22.38 -15.53
CA TRP A 170 5.41 22.60 -14.08
C TRP A 170 5.22 24.07 -13.75
N ARG A 171 4.24 24.67 -14.41
CA ARG A 171 3.86 26.07 -14.23
C ARG A 171 2.35 26.19 -14.16
N ARG A 172 1.88 27.17 -13.37
CA ARG A 172 0.46 27.52 -13.30
C ARG A 172 0.03 28.12 -14.64
N GLN A 173 -1.12 27.69 -15.13
CA GLN A 173 -1.77 28.38 -16.24
C GLN A 173 -2.35 29.70 -15.70
N PRO A 174 -2.25 30.79 -16.47
CA PRO A 174 -2.90 32.05 -16.10
C PRO A 174 -4.42 31.93 -16.27
N ASP A 175 -5.17 32.68 -15.47
CA ASP A 175 -6.64 32.82 -15.60
C ASP A 175 -7.02 33.76 -16.78
N THR A 176 -6.19 33.79 -17.82
CA THR A 176 -6.33 34.65 -19.01
C THR A 176 -6.06 33.85 -20.28
N GLU A 177 -6.67 34.25 -21.40
CA GLU A 177 -6.41 33.61 -22.70
C GLU A 177 -4.95 33.81 -23.17
N ASP A 178 -4.27 34.88 -22.70
CA ASP A 178 -2.85 35.09 -22.96
C ASP A 178 -1.98 34.21 -22.06
N VAL A 179 -1.58 33.05 -22.60
CA VAL A 179 -0.64 32.13 -21.95
C VAL A 179 0.83 32.56 -22.07
N GLY A 180 1.15 33.62 -22.82
CA GLY A 180 2.53 34.04 -23.06
C GLY A 180 3.28 34.45 -21.79
N ALA A 181 2.59 35.15 -20.89
CA ALA A 181 3.15 35.64 -19.62
C ALA A 181 3.61 34.50 -18.70
N CYS A 182 2.97 33.33 -18.77
CA CYS A 182 3.29 32.21 -17.90
C CYS A 182 4.65 31.57 -18.24
N TYR A 183 5.18 31.76 -19.45
CA TYR A 183 6.46 31.16 -19.88
C TYR A 183 7.71 31.90 -19.41
N LEU A 184 7.60 33.13 -18.95
CA LEU A 184 8.77 33.94 -18.56
C LEU A 184 8.69 34.41 -17.10
N SER A 185 7.48 34.55 -16.54
CA SER A 185 7.31 35.05 -15.18
C SER A 185 7.50 33.96 -14.12
N LYS A 186 8.37 34.24 -13.13
CA LYS A 186 8.57 33.36 -11.96
C LYS A 186 7.31 33.17 -11.12
N GLY A 187 6.35 34.10 -11.17
CA GLY A 187 5.09 34.00 -10.42
C GLY A 187 4.22 32.80 -10.82
N PHE A 188 4.45 32.23 -12.00
CA PHE A 188 3.77 31.03 -12.47
C PHE A 188 4.58 29.75 -12.25
N LEU A 189 5.83 29.83 -11.79
CA LEU A 189 6.65 28.64 -11.55
C LEU A 189 6.10 27.86 -10.35
N ILE A 190 5.77 26.58 -10.55
CA ILE A 190 5.39 25.67 -9.45
C ILE A 190 6.67 25.08 -8.86
N ASP A 191 7.52 24.50 -9.72
CA ASP A 191 8.81 23.92 -9.34
C ASP A 191 9.73 23.83 -10.57
N GLU A 192 11.04 23.66 -10.35
CA GLU A 192 11.99 23.38 -11.41
C GLU A 192 11.86 21.92 -11.88
N VAL A 193 11.69 21.73 -13.18
CA VAL A 193 11.51 20.40 -13.78
C VAL A 193 12.80 19.60 -13.87
N ALA A 194 13.95 20.27 -13.94
CA ALA A 194 15.25 19.64 -14.13
C ALA A 194 16.34 20.23 -13.21
N MET A 195 17.27 19.38 -12.80
CA MET A 195 18.48 19.73 -12.05
C MET A 195 19.55 20.33 -12.96
N CYS A 196 19.73 19.75 -14.16
CA CYS A 196 20.71 20.17 -15.15
C CYS A 196 20.33 19.67 -16.55
N ALA A 197 21.06 20.15 -17.56
CA ALA A 197 21.03 19.63 -18.93
C ALA A 197 22.41 19.08 -19.35
N TYR A 198 22.43 18.17 -20.31
CA TYR A 198 23.63 17.48 -20.78
C TYR A 198 24.01 17.92 -22.20
N GLU A 199 25.28 18.24 -22.42
CA GLU A 199 25.84 18.66 -23.71
C GLU A 199 27.11 17.86 -24.04
N GLY A 200 27.37 17.59 -25.32
CA GLY A 200 28.58 16.93 -25.78
C GLY A 200 28.39 16.26 -27.14
N ALA A 201 29.49 15.98 -27.85
CA ALA A 201 29.44 15.45 -29.21
C ALA A 201 28.76 14.06 -29.32
N GLY A 202 28.77 13.28 -28.24
CA GLY A 202 28.10 11.96 -28.16
C GLY A 202 26.77 11.97 -27.38
N VAL A 203 26.31 13.14 -26.93
CA VAL A 203 25.09 13.28 -26.14
C VAL A 203 23.92 13.51 -27.09
N ILE A 204 22.99 12.56 -27.12
CA ILE A 204 21.78 12.64 -27.95
C ILE A 204 20.65 13.16 -27.05
N PRO A 205 20.18 14.40 -27.24
CA PRO A 205 19.14 14.99 -26.40
C PRO A 205 17.78 14.34 -26.66
N LEU A 206 17.12 13.90 -25.59
CA LEU A 206 15.74 13.38 -25.60
C LEU A 206 14.72 14.44 -25.14
N SER A 207 15.21 15.56 -24.62
CA SER A 207 14.42 16.74 -24.31
C SER A 207 15.18 18.02 -24.67
N TYR A 208 14.49 19.15 -24.64
CA TYR A 208 15.05 20.49 -24.72
C TYR A 208 14.55 21.36 -23.56
N PRO A 209 15.45 21.92 -22.73
CA PRO A 209 16.87 21.57 -22.62
C PRO A 209 17.10 20.08 -22.41
N ALA A 210 18.32 19.61 -22.70
CA ALA A 210 18.69 18.19 -22.68
C ALA A 210 18.82 17.62 -21.26
N ALA A 211 17.78 17.76 -20.44
CA ALA A 211 17.66 17.16 -19.11
C ALA A 211 17.43 15.64 -19.19
N LEU A 212 16.83 15.15 -20.27
CA LEU A 212 16.90 13.75 -20.66
C LEU A 212 17.83 13.62 -21.86
N ALA A 213 18.79 12.71 -21.78
CA ALA A 213 19.71 12.43 -22.87
C ALA A 213 20.13 10.96 -22.89
N ARG A 214 20.61 10.48 -24.04
CA ARG A 214 21.32 9.19 -24.13
C ARG A 214 22.71 9.36 -24.69
N VAL A 215 23.61 8.49 -24.25
CA VAL A 215 24.99 8.35 -24.74
C VAL A 215 25.19 6.88 -25.10
N ALA A 216 25.66 6.62 -26.32
CA ALA A 216 26.04 5.27 -26.73
C ALA A 216 27.41 4.93 -26.14
N VAL A 217 27.53 3.75 -25.51
CA VAL A 217 28.78 3.28 -24.89
C VAL A 217 29.02 1.83 -25.33
N GLY A 218 29.94 1.63 -26.29
CA GLY A 218 30.09 0.33 -26.93
C GLY A 218 28.79 -0.11 -27.61
N SER A 219 28.27 -1.28 -27.22
CA SER A 219 26.97 -1.77 -27.70
C SER A 219 25.80 -1.41 -26.77
N GLY A 220 26.07 -0.80 -25.61
CA GLY A 220 25.06 -0.43 -24.62
C GLY A 220 24.67 1.04 -24.66
N THR A 221 23.80 1.41 -23.74
CA THR A 221 23.21 2.76 -23.66
C THR A 221 23.24 3.30 -22.24
N LEU A 222 23.85 4.48 -22.07
CA LEU A 222 23.78 5.28 -20.86
C LEU A 222 22.72 6.36 -21.04
N TYR A 223 21.64 6.28 -20.28
CA TYR A 223 20.65 7.32 -20.16
C TYR A 223 21.00 8.25 -19.00
N LEU A 224 20.97 9.56 -19.27
CA LEU A 224 21.20 10.61 -18.29
C LEU A 224 19.86 11.27 -17.97
N ASP A 225 19.49 11.24 -16.70
CA ASP A 225 18.23 11.78 -16.20
C ASP A 225 18.45 12.88 -15.17
N GLY A 226 18.29 14.11 -15.65
CA GLY A 226 18.32 15.32 -14.86
C GLY A 226 16.93 15.77 -14.40
N VAL A 227 15.85 15.03 -14.66
CA VAL A 227 14.47 15.45 -14.34
C VAL A 227 14.15 15.19 -12.86
N ARG A 228 13.49 16.13 -12.19
CA ARG A 228 13.22 16.08 -10.75
C ARG A 228 11.96 15.32 -10.36
N TRP A 229 11.87 14.03 -10.68
CA TRP A 229 10.66 13.26 -10.33
C TRP A 229 10.65 12.67 -8.91
N ASP A 230 11.78 12.77 -8.21
CA ASP A 230 12.04 12.28 -6.85
C ASP A 230 11.74 13.31 -5.75
N ARG A 231 11.88 14.61 -6.06
CA ARG A 231 11.73 15.74 -5.11
C ARG A 231 10.71 16.81 -5.56
N ALA A 232 9.77 16.46 -6.44
CA ALA A 232 8.83 17.41 -7.02
C ALA A 232 7.85 18.01 -5.99
N ALA A 233 7.53 19.30 -6.16
CA ALA A 233 6.48 19.97 -5.39
C ALA A 233 5.13 19.25 -5.54
N ARG A 234 4.30 19.36 -4.49
CA ARG A 234 3.00 18.67 -4.39
C ARG A 234 2.11 18.84 -5.63
N ASP A 235 2.03 20.07 -6.14
CA ASP A 235 1.13 20.42 -7.25
C ASP A 235 1.52 19.74 -8.57
N VAL A 236 2.77 19.27 -8.70
CA VAL A 236 3.30 18.55 -9.89
C VAL A 236 3.72 17.11 -9.56
N ALA A 237 3.49 16.65 -8.32
CA ALA A 237 3.91 15.32 -7.86
C ALA A 237 3.32 14.18 -8.72
N ARG A 238 2.10 14.34 -9.26
CA ARG A 238 1.51 13.35 -10.18
C ARG A 238 2.25 13.28 -11.51
N SER A 239 2.60 14.43 -12.09
CA SER A 239 3.37 14.48 -13.33
C SER A 239 4.76 13.90 -13.13
N ALA A 240 5.41 14.23 -12.00
CA ALA A 240 6.66 13.63 -11.57
C ALA A 240 6.57 12.10 -11.42
N GLU A 241 5.58 11.58 -10.69
CA GLU A 241 5.36 10.13 -10.56
C GLU A 241 5.20 9.46 -11.91
N ARG A 242 4.43 10.07 -12.80
CA ARG A 242 4.20 9.56 -14.15
C ARG A 242 5.50 9.53 -14.97
N ILE A 243 6.32 10.58 -14.90
CA ILE A 243 7.65 10.61 -15.54
C ILE A 243 8.50 9.46 -15.03
N GLY A 244 8.77 9.40 -13.72
CA GLY A 244 9.60 8.35 -13.13
C GLY A 244 9.09 6.94 -13.44
N SER A 245 7.78 6.72 -13.30
CA SER A 245 7.15 5.43 -13.59
C SER A 245 7.34 5.01 -15.05
N LEU A 246 7.13 5.92 -16.01
CA LEU A 246 7.26 5.59 -17.43
C LEU A 246 8.71 5.37 -17.86
N LEU A 247 9.65 6.19 -17.36
CA LEU A 247 11.08 5.98 -17.60
C LEU A 247 11.52 4.59 -17.12
N LEU A 248 11.21 4.25 -15.87
CA LEU A 248 11.52 2.94 -15.28
C LEU A 248 10.80 1.80 -16.01
N TYR A 249 9.52 1.98 -16.33
CA TYR A 249 8.74 0.97 -17.08
C TYR A 249 9.37 0.67 -18.45
N ASN A 250 9.77 1.72 -19.18
CA ASN A 250 10.38 1.60 -20.50
C ASN A 250 11.75 0.90 -20.45
N LEU A 251 12.44 0.96 -19.31
CA LEU A 251 13.65 0.19 -19.02
C LEU A 251 13.37 -1.27 -18.61
N GLY A 252 12.10 -1.66 -18.44
CA GLY A 252 11.73 -3.02 -18.03
C GLY A 252 11.61 -3.23 -16.54
N VAL A 253 11.65 -2.17 -15.74
CA VAL A 253 11.33 -2.24 -14.32
C VAL A 253 9.86 -2.63 -14.18
N ARG A 254 9.60 -3.67 -13.38
CA ARG A 254 8.25 -4.08 -13.01
C ARG A 254 7.81 -3.29 -11.79
N PHE A 255 6.51 -3.09 -11.65
CA PHE A 255 5.92 -2.49 -10.45
C PHE A 255 5.05 -3.53 -9.76
N ASN A 256 5.01 -3.50 -8.44
CA ASN A 256 3.95 -4.17 -7.73
C ASN A 256 2.62 -3.48 -8.09
N PRO A 257 1.53 -4.25 -8.29
CA PRO A 257 0.22 -3.63 -8.40
C PRO A 257 -0.03 -2.86 -7.11
N ARG A 258 -0.37 -1.56 -7.21
CA ARG A 258 -0.83 -0.78 -6.05
C ARG A 258 -1.97 -1.55 -5.42
N GLN A 259 -1.72 -2.19 -4.29
CA GLN A 259 -2.78 -2.82 -3.53
C GLN A 259 -3.45 -1.71 -2.71
N PRO A 260 -4.79 -1.58 -2.77
CA PRO A 260 -5.46 -0.69 -1.84
C PRO A 260 -5.06 -1.10 -0.43
N PRO A 261 -4.76 -0.14 0.47
CA PRO A 261 -4.44 -0.47 1.85
C PRO A 261 -5.57 -1.36 2.40
N GLN A 262 -5.22 -2.54 2.90
CA GLN A 262 -6.19 -3.47 3.48
C GLN A 262 -6.42 -3.14 4.96
N LYS A 263 -7.61 -3.36 5.50
CA LYS A 263 -7.83 -3.20 6.94
C LYS A 263 -6.90 -4.14 7.73
N LEU A 264 -6.30 -3.67 8.84
CA LEU A 264 -5.59 -4.58 9.74
C LEU A 264 -6.57 -5.53 10.46
N GLU A 265 -6.27 -6.82 10.40
CA GLU A 265 -7.07 -7.87 11.05
C GLU A 265 -6.40 -8.43 12.31
N GLY A 266 -7.18 -9.14 13.13
CA GLY A 266 -6.67 -9.84 14.31
C GLY A 266 -6.24 -8.94 15.47
N LEU A 267 -6.76 -7.71 15.55
CA LEU A 267 -6.45 -6.77 16.62
C LEU A 267 -7.45 -6.86 17.77
N THR A 268 -6.97 -6.59 18.98
CA THR A 268 -7.81 -6.30 20.15
C THR A 268 -8.04 -4.80 20.24
N TYR A 269 -9.31 -4.38 20.25
CA TYR A 269 -9.69 -2.97 20.22
C TYR A 269 -9.98 -2.43 21.62
N VAL A 270 -9.39 -1.28 21.92
CA VAL A 270 -9.58 -0.56 23.19
C VAL A 270 -9.96 0.90 22.89
N PRO A 271 -11.24 1.27 23.04
CA PRO A 271 -11.66 2.66 22.97
C PRO A 271 -10.90 3.52 23.99
N LEU A 272 -10.45 4.69 23.56
CA LEU A 272 -9.73 5.64 24.41
C LEU A 272 -10.71 6.65 25.01
N ASP A 273 -10.48 7.02 26.27
CA ASP A 273 -11.26 8.06 26.92
C ASP A 273 -10.69 9.45 26.58
N ILE A 274 -11.41 10.17 25.73
CA ILE A 274 -11.05 11.54 25.30
C ILE A 274 -12.00 12.61 25.85
N ARG A 275 -12.88 12.26 26.80
CA ARG A 275 -13.95 13.13 27.32
C ARG A 275 -13.48 14.51 27.78
N ALA A 276 -12.32 14.56 28.45
CA ALA A 276 -11.73 15.80 28.96
C ALA A 276 -11.33 16.80 27.85
N HIS A 277 -11.28 16.37 26.60
CA HIS A 277 -10.84 17.16 25.46
C HIS A 277 -11.98 17.59 24.53
N LEU A 278 -13.20 17.06 24.72
CA LEU A 278 -14.35 17.37 23.85
C LEU A 278 -14.90 18.75 24.15
N ASN A 279 -15.35 19.47 23.11
CA ASN A 279 -15.80 20.87 23.23
C ASN A 279 -17.14 21.18 22.52
N ARG A 280 -17.72 20.20 21.83
CA ARG A 280 -19.00 20.35 21.10
C ARG A 280 -19.91 19.15 21.29
N ALA A 281 -21.22 19.40 21.30
CA ALA A 281 -22.25 18.38 21.25
C ALA A 281 -22.60 18.04 19.79
N LEU A 282 -23.21 16.88 19.55
CA LEU A 282 -23.70 16.53 18.20
C LEU A 282 -24.93 17.35 17.79
N ALA A 283 -25.78 17.69 18.75
CA ALA A 283 -26.99 18.47 18.54
C ALA A 283 -26.72 19.96 18.76
N ASP A 284 -27.38 20.78 17.94
CA ASP A 284 -27.33 22.23 17.97
C ASP A 284 -28.75 22.80 18.02
N GLU A 285 -29.07 23.62 19.02
CA GLU A 285 -30.40 24.25 19.08
C GLU A 285 -30.42 25.66 18.49
N LYS A 286 -29.26 26.30 18.31
CA LYS A 286 -29.17 27.67 17.82
C LYS A 286 -27.87 27.90 17.05
N ALA A 287 -28.01 28.25 15.77
CA ALA A 287 -26.87 28.57 14.93
C ALA A 287 -26.09 29.80 15.41
N GLU A 288 -24.76 29.69 15.31
CA GLU A 288 -23.76 30.76 15.49
C GLU A 288 -23.74 31.38 16.90
N ASP A 289 -24.09 30.59 17.92
CA ASP A 289 -24.02 31.03 19.32
C ASP A 289 -22.74 30.55 20.04
N GLY A 290 -21.89 29.81 19.32
CA GLY A 290 -20.65 29.26 19.85
C GLY A 290 -20.85 28.11 20.83
N GLN A 291 -22.06 27.56 20.96
CA GLN A 291 -22.43 26.48 21.87
C GLN A 291 -23.16 25.36 21.12
N GLY A 292 -23.09 24.14 21.64
CA GLY A 292 -23.70 22.98 20.96
C GLY A 292 -23.14 22.76 19.55
N GLY A 293 -23.71 21.82 18.82
CA GLY A 293 -23.50 21.64 17.38
C GLY A 293 -22.09 21.28 16.90
N TRP A 294 -21.99 20.22 16.12
CA TRP A 294 -20.70 19.76 15.63
C TRP A 294 -20.00 20.77 14.67
N THR A 295 -20.76 21.70 14.08
CA THR A 295 -20.29 22.83 13.25
C THR A 295 -20.98 24.16 13.55
N ASP A 296 -21.78 24.26 14.62
CA ASP A 296 -22.50 25.49 14.99
C ASP A 296 -23.32 26.08 13.81
N GLN A 297 -24.30 25.31 13.33
CA GLN A 297 -25.15 25.62 12.17
C GLN A 297 -26.65 25.49 12.47
N GLY A 298 -27.01 25.28 13.73
CA GLY A 298 -28.37 25.10 14.19
C GLY A 298 -28.96 23.72 13.93
N PRO A 299 -30.22 23.52 14.32
CA PRO A 299 -30.85 22.19 14.45
C PRO A 299 -31.10 21.48 13.12
N ASP A 300 -31.02 22.20 12.01
CA ASP A 300 -31.28 21.67 10.67
C ASP A 300 -30.00 21.09 10.03
N ALA A 301 -28.82 21.45 10.56
CA ALA A 301 -27.50 21.14 10.02
C ALA A 301 -26.53 20.62 11.10
N ASP A 302 -26.98 19.64 11.87
CA ASP A 302 -26.18 19.00 12.93
C ASP A 302 -26.13 17.46 12.78
N MET A 303 -25.50 16.79 13.74
CA MET A 303 -25.35 15.33 13.76
C MET A 303 -26.17 14.67 14.87
N ARG A 304 -27.30 15.26 15.30
CA ARG A 304 -28.11 14.76 16.43
C ARG A 304 -28.62 13.32 16.26
N GLN A 305 -28.70 12.81 15.03
CA GLN A 305 -29.12 11.45 14.72
C GLN A 305 -28.02 10.40 14.97
N MET A 306 -26.76 10.82 15.12
CA MET A 306 -25.65 9.89 15.31
C MET A 306 -25.76 9.23 16.69
N PRO A 307 -25.68 7.89 16.78
CA PRO A 307 -25.82 7.20 18.06
C PRO A 307 -24.59 7.47 18.93
N THR A 308 -24.84 7.64 20.23
CA THR A 308 -23.81 7.90 21.25
C THR A 308 -23.56 6.67 22.13
N GLY A 309 -22.60 6.76 23.06
CA GLY A 309 -22.12 5.66 23.87
C GLY A 309 -21.27 4.68 23.07
N ARG A 310 -21.25 3.41 23.50
CA ARG A 310 -20.45 2.37 22.87
C ARG A 310 -21.07 1.90 21.56
N GLN A 311 -20.43 2.21 20.44
CA GLN A 311 -20.90 1.89 19.09
C GLN A 311 -19.80 1.18 18.30
N THR A 312 -20.18 0.34 17.34
CA THR A 312 -19.22 -0.31 16.44
C THR A 312 -19.41 0.21 15.03
N PHE A 313 -18.37 0.86 14.49
CA PHE A 313 -18.36 1.35 13.11
C PHE A 313 -17.25 0.69 12.32
N ALA A 314 -17.60 0.20 11.14
CA ALA A 314 -16.68 -0.55 10.27
C ALA A 314 -15.89 -1.67 10.99
N GLY A 315 -16.54 -2.33 11.96
CA GLY A 315 -15.96 -3.40 12.78
C GLY A 315 -14.98 -2.95 13.86
N VAL A 316 -14.94 -1.65 14.20
CA VAL A 316 -14.12 -1.09 15.29
C VAL A 316 -15.05 -0.49 16.35
N PRO A 317 -14.94 -0.89 17.63
CA PRO A 317 -15.72 -0.27 18.70
C PRO A 317 -15.18 1.12 19.03
N PHE A 318 -16.06 2.07 19.25
CA PHE A 318 -15.80 3.44 19.70
C PHE A 318 -16.70 3.77 20.88
N ASP A 319 -16.27 4.71 21.72
CA ASP A 319 -17.06 5.26 22.81
C ASP A 319 -17.32 6.74 22.55
N ILE A 320 -18.53 7.08 22.11
CA ILE A 320 -18.92 8.46 21.78
C ILE A 320 -19.57 9.09 23.00
N ALA A 321 -18.89 10.07 23.58
CA ALA A 321 -19.31 10.67 24.83
C ALA A 321 -20.53 11.59 24.70
N THR A 322 -21.14 11.91 25.84
CA THR A 322 -22.19 12.91 26.02
C THR A 322 -21.95 13.68 27.33
N PRO A 323 -22.44 14.93 27.46
CA PRO A 323 -23.17 15.70 26.45
C PRO A 323 -22.27 16.29 25.35
N LEU A 324 -20.97 16.48 25.64
CA LEU A 324 -19.98 16.82 24.62
C LEU A 324 -19.50 15.53 23.95
N SER A 325 -19.56 15.51 22.62
CA SER A 325 -19.43 14.30 21.81
C SER A 325 -18.34 14.39 20.75
N CYS A 326 -17.87 15.60 20.45
CA CYS A 326 -16.78 15.80 19.51
C CYS A 326 -15.84 16.91 19.95
N LEU A 327 -14.60 16.77 19.49
CA LEU A 327 -13.57 17.79 19.51
C LEU A 327 -13.52 18.46 18.14
N VAL A 328 -13.79 19.75 18.11
CA VAL A 328 -13.72 20.61 16.93
C VAL A 328 -12.55 21.57 17.10
N LEU A 329 -11.75 21.78 16.05
CA LEU A 329 -10.66 22.74 16.04
C LEU A 329 -10.99 24.02 15.26
N ALA A 330 -10.20 25.07 15.51
CA ALA A 330 -10.34 26.37 14.88
C ALA A 330 -10.23 26.30 13.35
N SER A 331 -10.96 27.17 12.67
CA SER A 331 -10.97 27.27 11.22
C SER A 331 -11.29 28.69 10.77
N LYS A 332 -10.81 29.10 9.60
CA LYS A 332 -11.22 30.36 8.95
C LYS A 332 -12.74 30.48 8.73
N TYR A 333 -13.47 29.36 8.77
CA TYR A 333 -14.93 29.32 8.65
C TYR A 333 -15.66 29.37 10.01
N ARG A 334 -14.94 29.13 11.11
CA ARG A 334 -15.49 29.03 12.47
C ARG A 334 -14.53 29.64 13.49
N GLN A 335 -14.72 30.93 13.73
CA GLN A 335 -14.13 31.71 14.81
C GLN A 335 -15.15 32.74 15.32
N PRO A 336 -15.14 33.09 16.61
CA PRO A 336 -14.29 32.58 17.70
C PRO A 336 -14.86 31.29 18.35
N GLY A 337 -14.03 30.55 19.10
CA GLY A 337 -14.52 29.46 19.97
C GLY A 337 -13.60 28.24 20.01
N PRO A 338 -13.53 27.42 18.94
CA PRO A 338 -12.71 26.21 18.93
C PRO A 338 -11.20 26.53 19.05
N PRO A 339 -10.41 25.68 19.74
CA PRO A 339 -8.96 25.86 19.89
C PRO A 339 -8.21 25.54 18.59
N GLU A 340 -7.06 26.19 18.37
CA GLU A 340 -6.19 25.89 17.21
C GLU A 340 -5.53 24.51 17.31
N ALA A 341 -5.30 24.04 18.54
CA ALA A 341 -4.80 22.71 18.82
C ALA A 341 -5.30 22.20 20.18
N VAL A 342 -5.41 20.89 20.32
CA VAL A 342 -5.53 20.21 21.61
C VAL A 342 -4.38 19.23 21.72
N THR A 343 -3.60 19.35 22.79
CA THR A 343 -2.37 18.58 22.98
C THR A 343 -2.50 17.55 24.09
N GLY A 344 -1.65 16.53 24.04
CA GLY A 344 -1.51 15.57 25.13
C GLY A 344 -2.72 14.64 25.34
N ILE A 345 -3.49 14.34 24.28
CA ILE A 345 -4.60 13.39 24.36
C ILE A 345 -4.01 12.00 24.62
N ARG A 346 -4.28 11.45 25.80
CA ARG A 346 -3.63 10.25 26.32
C ARG A 346 -3.95 9.00 25.50
N VAL A 347 -2.90 8.27 25.09
CA VAL A 347 -3.03 6.92 24.51
C VAL A 347 -2.52 5.90 25.53
N GLY A 348 -1.24 5.96 25.87
CA GLY A 348 -0.61 5.17 26.93
C GLY A 348 -0.45 3.69 26.68
N ARG A 349 -0.37 3.28 25.42
CA ARG A 349 -0.50 1.88 25.02
C ARG A 349 0.37 1.59 23.80
N LYS A 350 0.80 0.33 23.66
CA LYS A 350 1.47 -0.15 22.45
C LYS A 350 0.38 -0.61 21.48
N ALA A 351 0.15 0.15 20.43
CA ALA A 351 -0.88 -0.16 19.45
C ALA A 351 -0.25 -0.44 18.08
N ALA A 352 -0.78 -1.42 17.35
CA ALA A 352 -0.42 -1.59 15.94
C ALA A 352 -1.11 -0.57 15.03
N ALA A 353 -2.23 -0.01 15.48
CA ALA A 353 -2.91 1.08 14.81
C ALA A 353 -3.71 1.92 15.79
N LEU A 354 -3.94 3.19 15.42
CA LEU A 354 -4.99 4.01 16.02
C LEU A 354 -6.10 4.19 15.00
N TYR A 355 -7.33 4.08 15.48
CA TYR A 355 -8.54 4.27 14.68
C TYR A 355 -9.19 5.57 15.13
N PHE A 356 -9.36 6.50 14.21
CA PHE A 356 -9.99 7.80 14.45
C PHE A 356 -11.38 7.79 13.82
N LEU A 357 -12.41 7.94 14.65
CA LEU A 357 -13.74 8.25 14.18
C LEU A 357 -13.80 9.76 13.99
N GLN A 358 -13.72 10.20 12.74
CA GLN A 358 -13.51 11.60 12.38
C GLN A 358 -14.45 12.03 11.26
N SER A 359 -14.61 13.34 11.10
CA SER A 359 -15.30 13.94 9.96
C SER A 359 -14.90 15.40 9.83
N SER A 360 -15.45 16.12 8.86
CA SER A 360 -15.00 17.47 8.50
C SER A 360 -16.12 18.27 7.85
N ALA A 361 -16.04 19.60 7.92
CA ALA A 361 -16.88 20.50 7.12
C ALA A 361 -16.03 21.51 6.34
N TRP A 362 -16.55 21.97 5.19
CA TRP A 362 -15.84 22.82 4.23
C TRP A 362 -14.49 22.23 3.79
N THR A 363 -14.51 20.95 3.45
CA THR A 363 -13.30 20.20 3.11
C THR A 363 -12.89 20.47 1.66
N SER A 364 -11.67 21.00 1.49
CA SER A 364 -11.05 21.27 0.18
C SER A 364 -9.95 20.26 -0.12
N PRO A 365 -9.41 20.18 -1.36
CA PRO A 365 -8.13 19.52 -1.57
C PRO A 365 -7.02 20.23 -0.79
N GLY A 366 -6.30 19.53 0.09
CA GLY A 366 -5.23 20.13 0.89
C GLY A 366 -5.23 19.69 2.37
N LEU A 367 -4.26 20.19 3.14
CA LEU A 367 -4.14 19.87 4.57
C LEU A 367 -5.23 20.59 5.38
N HIS A 368 -5.88 19.88 6.30
CA HIS A 368 -6.94 20.40 7.18
C HIS A 368 -6.53 20.34 8.65
N ALA A 369 -5.91 19.24 9.06
CA ALA A 369 -5.35 19.06 10.39
C ALA A 369 -4.26 18.01 10.41
N THR A 370 -3.60 17.87 11.55
CA THR A 370 -2.58 16.85 11.80
C THR A 370 -2.84 16.18 13.15
N TYR A 371 -2.82 14.85 13.18
CA TYR A 371 -2.59 14.13 14.44
C TYR A 371 -1.09 13.95 14.63
N ARG A 372 -0.51 14.60 15.63
CA ARG A 372 0.90 14.40 15.98
C ARG A 372 0.99 13.35 17.07
N ILE A 373 1.47 12.17 16.73
CA ILE A 373 1.60 11.05 17.65
C ILE A 373 2.93 11.17 18.40
N HIS A 374 2.88 11.12 19.72
CA HIS A 374 4.05 11.18 20.61
C HIS A 374 4.32 9.80 21.20
N TYR A 375 5.54 9.29 21.00
CA TYR A 375 6.00 8.08 21.67
C TYR A 375 6.67 8.41 23.00
N ALA A 376 6.67 7.45 23.92
CA ALA A 376 7.28 7.62 25.24
C ALA A 376 8.80 7.83 25.21
N ASP A 377 9.47 7.53 24.09
CA ASP A 377 10.89 7.80 23.88
C ASP A 377 11.17 9.23 23.37
N GLY A 378 10.15 10.07 23.23
CA GLY A 378 10.24 11.45 22.75
C GLY A 378 10.21 11.58 21.22
N THR A 379 10.16 10.47 20.47
CA THR A 379 9.99 10.53 19.01
C THR A 379 8.54 10.84 18.63
N THR A 380 8.32 11.42 17.44
CA THR A 380 6.99 11.82 16.98
C THR A 380 6.73 11.40 15.54
N VAL A 381 5.47 11.13 15.21
CA VAL A 381 5.00 10.90 13.82
C VAL A 381 3.77 11.76 13.54
N ASP A 382 3.79 12.46 12.41
CA ASP A 382 2.67 13.30 11.98
C ASP A 382 1.77 12.56 10.99
N VAL A 383 0.50 12.39 11.35
CA VAL A 383 -0.57 11.88 10.49
C VAL A 383 -1.34 13.06 9.92
N ARG A 384 -1.17 13.31 8.63
CA ARG A 384 -1.76 14.48 7.95
C ARG A 384 -3.16 14.16 7.45
N LEU A 385 -4.13 15.01 7.81
CA LEU A 385 -5.51 14.92 7.32
C LEU A 385 -5.67 15.79 6.08
N VAL A 386 -5.69 15.15 4.92
CA VAL A 386 -5.68 15.80 3.61
C VAL A 386 -6.96 15.48 2.85
N GLY A 387 -7.68 16.54 2.46
CA GLY A 387 -8.93 16.40 1.72
C GLY A 387 -8.72 15.69 0.38
N GLY A 388 -9.50 14.63 0.15
CA GLY A 388 -9.37 13.77 -1.03
C GLY A 388 -8.27 12.70 -0.94
N VAL A 389 -7.52 12.63 0.16
CA VAL A 389 -6.49 11.60 0.40
C VAL A 389 -6.84 10.68 1.57
N ASN A 390 -7.31 11.21 2.69
CA ASN A 390 -7.78 10.44 3.86
C ASN A 390 -8.80 11.21 4.70
N TYR A 391 -9.31 12.30 4.13
CA TYR A 391 -10.19 13.24 4.79
C TYR A 391 -11.26 13.70 3.81
N ARG A 392 -12.52 13.76 4.27
CA ARG A 392 -13.66 14.10 3.41
C ARG A 392 -14.73 14.84 4.20
N ASP A 393 -15.43 15.68 3.47
CA ASP A 393 -16.55 16.44 3.99
C ASP A 393 -17.69 15.52 4.44
N TRP A 394 -18.31 15.86 5.56
CA TRP A 394 -19.45 15.14 6.12
C TRP A 394 -20.64 15.10 5.17
N ALA A 395 -20.87 16.18 4.42
CA ALA A 395 -21.95 16.32 3.45
C ALA A 395 -21.49 15.98 2.03
N ALA A 396 -20.43 15.18 1.88
CA ALA A 396 -19.93 14.78 0.57
C ALA A 396 -21.00 14.01 -0.24
N THR A 397 -21.17 14.43 -1.50
CA THR A 397 -22.12 13.83 -2.45
C THR A 397 -21.90 12.32 -2.60
N ASP A 398 -20.64 11.90 -2.73
CA ASP A 398 -20.25 10.50 -2.69
C ASP A 398 -19.38 10.23 -1.47
N CYS A 399 -20.04 9.98 -0.34
CA CYS A 399 -19.35 9.65 0.90
C CYS A 399 -18.58 8.32 0.82
N ALA A 400 -18.94 7.40 -0.08
CA ALA A 400 -18.37 6.05 -0.17
C ALA A 400 -17.24 5.92 -1.20
N ALA A 401 -16.98 6.95 -2.01
CA ALA A 401 -15.86 6.95 -2.96
C ALA A 401 -14.53 6.55 -2.27
N PRO A 402 -13.71 5.71 -2.90
CA PRO A 402 -12.43 5.32 -2.32
C PRO A 402 -11.46 6.51 -2.23
N PHE A 403 -10.52 6.43 -1.30
CA PHE A 403 -9.39 7.36 -1.23
C PHE A 403 -8.21 6.81 -2.04
N GLU A 404 -8.15 7.13 -3.33
CA GLU A 404 -7.19 6.55 -4.28
C GLU A 404 -5.72 6.87 -3.99
N PHE A 405 -5.46 7.91 -3.18
CA PHE A 405 -4.12 8.43 -2.91
C PHE A 405 -3.66 8.17 -1.47
N GLU A 406 -4.44 7.42 -0.69
CA GLU A 406 -4.09 7.05 0.67
C GLU A 406 -2.90 6.07 0.69
N GLN A 407 -1.94 6.25 1.59
CA GLN A 407 -0.73 5.42 1.68
C GLN A 407 -0.56 4.81 3.07
N ASP A 408 -0.47 5.65 4.10
CA ASP A 408 -0.17 5.24 5.49
C ASP A 408 -1.41 5.09 6.38
N THR A 409 -2.58 5.37 5.80
CA THR A 409 -3.87 5.29 6.46
C THR A 409 -4.84 4.41 5.64
N PHE A 410 -5.94 4.00 6.25
CA PHE A 410 -7.05 3.36 5.56
C PHE A 410 -8.37 3.94 6.06
N THR A 411 -9.04 4.70 5.20
CA THR A 411 -10.26 5.43 5.56
C THR A 411 -11.49 4.86 4.86
N GLN A 412 -12.53 4.60 5.64
CA GLN A 412 -13.82 4.13 5.15
C GLN A 412 -14.98 4.82 5.87
N VAL A 413 -16.16 4.76 5.27
CA VAL A 413 -17.37 5.27 5.91
C VAL A 413 -17.65 4.46 7.17
N GLY A 414 -17.72 5.15 8.31
CA GLY A 414 -18.10 4.56 9.59
C GLY A 414 -19.60 4.62 9.83
N TRP A 415 -20.18 5.79 9.59
CA TRP A 415 -21.60 6.05 9.80
C TRP A 415 -22.14 7.01 8.73
N THR A 416 -23.42 6.85 8.41
CA THR A 416 -24.18 7.81 7.60
C THR A 416 -25.54 8.07 8.23
N GLY A 417 -26.03 9.29 8.09
CA GLY A 417 -27.39 9.66 8.45
C GLY A 417 -27.89 10.81 7.60
N THR A 418 -28.88 11.53 8.11
CA THR A 418 -29.44 12.71 7.43
C THR A 418 -29.51 13.90 8.38
N SER A 419 -29.57 15.10 7.82
CA SER A 419 -30.06 16.30 8.51
C SER A 419 -31.19 16.91 7.67
N LYS A 420 -31.87 17.95 8.17
CA LYS A 420 -32.87 18.63 7.35
C LYS A 420 -32.24 19.35 6.15
N THR A 421 -31.06 19.94 6.35
CA THR A 421 -30.32 20.63 5.29
C THR A 421 -29.65 19.65 4.32
N PHE A 422 -29.11 18.54 4.82
CA PHE A 422 -28.32 17.60 4.03
C PHE A 422 -28.97 16.23 3.96
N ALA A 423 -29.32 15.82 2.73
CA ALA A 423 -29.90 14.50 2.46
C ALA A 423 -29.00 13.34 2.89
N LYS A 424 -27.70 13.59 3.03
CA LYS A 424 -26.72 12.61 3.53
C LYS A 424 -25.62 13.32 4.30
N VAL A 425 -25.34 12.81 5.49
CA VAL A 425 -24.23 13.23 6.35
C VAL A 425 -23.43 12.00 6.78
N SER A 426 -22.12 12.16 7.01
CA SER A 426 -21.22 11.02 7.20
C SER A 426 -20.14 11.25 8.24
N ALA A 427 -19.73 10.16 8.91
CA ALA A 427 -18.51 10.08 9.69
C ALA A 427 -17.65 8.91 9.20
N TYR A 428 -16.34 9.05 9.34
CA TYR A 428 -15.34 8.17 8.76
C TYR A 428 -14.51 7.50 9.84
N VAL A 429 -14.22 6.21 9.64
CA VAL A 429 -13.22 5.49 10.42
C VAL A 429 -11.92 5.53 9.61
N MET A 430 -10.94 6.27 10.10
CA MET A 430 -9.57 6.27 9.57
C MET A 430 -8.70 5.40 10.46
N GLU A 431 -8.18 4.31 9.91
CA GLU A 431 -7.07 3.55 10.48
C GLU A 431 -5.76 4.28 10.15
N TRP A 432 -4.98 4.62 11.16
CA TRP A 432 -3.57 4.95 11.01
C TRP A 432 -2.73 3.77 11.47
N ARG A 433 -1.88 3.26 10.58
CA ARG A 433 -0.98 2.16 10.91
C ARG A 433 0.24 2.71 11.62
N ASN A 434 0.47 2.22 12.84
CA ASN A 434 1.61 2.62 13.62
C ASN A 434 2.90 2.05 12.96
N PRO A 435 3.85 2.88 12.50
CA PRO A 435 5.12 2.40 11.94
C PRO A 435 6.04 1.77 13.00
N HIS A 436 5.76 2.01 14.28
CA HIS A 436 6.51 1.54 15.44
C HIS A 436 5.58 0.84 16.47
N PRO A 437 4.94 -0.29 16.11
CA PRO A 437 4.00 -1.01 16.98
C PRO A 437 4.65 -1.51 18.30
N GLU A 438 5.97 -1.65 18.32
CA GLU A 438 6.77 -2.03 19.47
C GLU A 438 6.93 -0.90 20.50
N LYS A 439 6.76 0.36 20.09
CA LYS A 439 6.91 1.54 20.95
C LYS A 439 5.62 1.87 21.67
N LEU A 440 5.76 2.36 22.90
CA LEU A 440 4.64 2.88 23.68
C LEU A 440 4.24 4.24 23.09
N ILE A 441 3.00 4.36 22.62
CA ILE A 441 2.41 5.66 22.29
C ILE A 441 2.01 6.32 23.60
N ASP A 442 2.58 7.48 23.90
CA ASP A 442 2.24 8.22 25.10
C ASP A 442 0.93 8.99 24.90
N SER A 443 0.90 9.86 23.89
CA SER A 443 -0.21 10.76 23.64
C SER A 443 -0.24 11.16 22.16
N PHE A 444 -1.25 11.92 21.76
CA PHE A 444 -1.24 12.63 20.50
C PHE A 444 -1.82 14.03 20.63
N ASP A 445 -1.41 14.92 19.73
CA ASP A 445 -2.01 16.24 19.56
C ASP A 445 -2.92 16.25 18.34
N PHE A 446 -3.96 17.05 18.36
CA PHE A 446 -4.80 17.36 17.22
C PHE A 446 -4.65 18.84 16.88
N ILE A 447 -4.08 19.14 15.70
CA ILE A 447 -3.61 20.48 15.33
C ILE A 447 -4.29 20.93 14.04
N SER A 448 -4.92 22.11 14.05
CA SER A 448 -5.59 22.67 12.88
C SER A 448 -4.59 23.26 11.88
N ALA A 449 -4.86 23.10 10.59
CA ALA A 449 -4.20 23.83 9.51
C ALA A 449 -4.98 25.10 9.09
N ASN A 450 -5.98 25.50 9.89
CA ASN A 450 -6.88 26.62 9.63
C ASN A 450 -7.60 26.52 8.25
N ASN A 451 -7.87 25.29 7.81
CA ASN A 451 -8.48 24.99 6.51
C ASN A 451 -9.55 23.90 6.68
N GLY A 452 -10.79 24.23 6.30
CA GLY A 452 -11.99 23.47 6.70
C GLY A 452 -12.11 23.37 8.22
N VAL A 453 -13.11 22.65 8.71
CA VAL A 453 -13.38 22.47 10.15
C VAL A 453 -13.03 21.03 10.53
N PRO A 454 -11.92 20.79 11.25
CA PRO A 454 -11.51 19.45 11.65
C PRO A 454 -12.29 18.92 12.84
N ILE A 455 -12.77 17.67 12.77
CA ILE A 455 -13.68 17.11 13.79
C ILE A 455 -13.28 15.69 14.15
N LEU A 456 -13.10 15.44 15.44
CA LEU A 456 -12.81 14.14 16.03
C LEU A 456 -13.93 13.74 17.00
N LEU A 457 -14.51 12.55 16.79
CA LEU A 457 -15.62 12.04 17.61
C LEU A 457 -15.14 11.06 18.68
N ALA A 458 -14.26 10.12 18.30
CA ALA A 458 -13.73 9.10 19.19
C ALA A 458 -12.44 8.50 18.63
N VAL A 459 -11.64 7.88 19.51
CA VAL A 459 -10.42 7.17 19.12
C VAL A 459 -10.39 5.79 19.75
N THR A 460 -9.88 4.81 19.02
CA THR A 460 -9.71 3.44 19.49
C THR A 460 -8.31 2.94 19.15
N ALA A 461 -7.62 2.36 20.12
CA ALA A 461 -6.35 1.69 19.90
C ALA A 461 -6.58 0.24 19.46
N GLY A 462 -5.95 -0.18 18.36
CA GLY A 462 -5.89 -1.57 17.93
C GLY A 462 -4.56 -2.19 18.32
N GLU A 463 -4.57 -3.09 19.30
CA GLU A 463 -3.38 -3.79 19.75
C GLU A 463 -3.24 -5.14 19.07
N ARG A 464 -2.01 -5.54 18.77
CA ARG A 464 -1.79 -6.95 18.49
C ARG A 464 -2.03 -7.72 19.79
N PRO A 465 -2.75 -8.85 19.74
CA PRO A 465 -2.77 -9.75 20.88
C PRO A 465 -1.33 -10.01 21.29
N ALA A 466 -1.07 -9.96 22.60
CA ALA A 466 0.27 -10.21 23.12
C ALA A 466 0.81 -11.48 22.47
N ALA A 467 2.01 -11.40 21.88
CA ALA A 467 2.73 -12.61 21.50
C ALA A 467 2.75 -13.48 22.77
N PRO A 468 2.32 -14.74 22.71
CA PRO A 468 2.39 -15.62 23.87
C PRO A 468 3.80 -15.57 24.41
N ALA A 469 3.92 -15.44 25.73
CA ALA A 469 5.21 -15.36 26.41
C ALA A 469 6.21 -16.31 25.75
N ALA A 470 7.40 -15.80 25.40
CA ALA A 470 8.44 -16.60 24.78
C ALA A 470 8.55 -17.92 25.55
N ILE A 471 8.22 -19.01 24.87
CA ILE A 471 8.12 -20.31 25.51
C ILE A 471 9.54 -20.73 25.92
N SER A 472 9.88 -20.51 27.18
CA SER A 472 11.10 -21.03 27.77
C SER A 472 10.94 -22.54 27.98
N GLY A 473 11.78 -23.33 27.33
CA GLY A 473 11.84 -24.79 27.45
C GLY A 473 13.17 -25.31 26.93
N ASP A 474 13.55 -26.52 27.33
CA ASP A 474 14.79 -27.16 26.85
C ASP A 474 14.54 -27.77 25.47
N MET A 475 14.91 -27.04 24.42
CA MET A 475 14.73 -27.48 23.04
C MET A 475 15.63 -28.66 22.67
N GLY A 476 16.76 -28.84 23.37
CA GLY A 476 17.65 -29.98 23.16
C GLY A 476 17.03 -31.28 23.65
N GLN A 477 16.49 -31.26 24.87
CA GLN A 477 15.76 -32.39 25.44
C GLN A 477 14.45 -32.66 24.69
N ALA A 478 13.73 -31.62 24.25
CA ALA A 478 12.52 -31.78 23.45
C ALA A 478 12.80 -32.45 22.09
N ALA A 479 13.91 -32.10 21.43
CA ALA A 479 14.31 -32.74 20.18
C ALA A 479 14.68 -34.21 20.35
N GLN A 480 15.32 -34.57 21.49
CA GLN A 480 15.61 -35.97 21.81
C GLN A 480 14.32 -36.78 22.02
N LEU A 481 13.40 -36.26 22.85
CA LEU A 481 12.11 -36.91 23.10
C LEU A 481 11.26 -37.02 21.83
N ASP A 482 11.31 -36.02 20.94
CA ASP A 482 10.67 -36.07 19.61
C ASP A 482 11.23 -37.20 18.74
N ALA A 483 12.55 -37.36 18.72
CA ALA A 483 13.21 -38.42 17.96
C ALA A 483 12.84 -39.81 18.51
N GLU A 484 12.76 -39.98 19.84
CA GLU A 484 12.30 -41.20 20.48
C GLU A 484 10.82 -41.48 20.20
N ALA A 485 9.97 -40.45 20.25
CA ALA A 485 8.55 -40.55 19.88
C ALA A 485 8.38 -41.01 18.42
N ARG A 486 9.20 -40.48 17.52
CA ARG A 486 9.23 -40.91 16.11
C ARG A 486 9.61 -42.38 15.97
N ALA A 487 10.69 -42.81 16.63
CA ALA A 487 11.14 -44.19 16.59
C ALA A 487 10.08 -45.16 17.16
N ALA A 488 9.40 -44.78 18.25
CA ALA A 488 8.31 -45.57 18.81
C ALA A 488 7.11 -45.68 17.85
N ALA A 489 6.76 -44.58 17.17
CA ALA A 489 5.70 -44.58 16.16
C ALA A 489 6.04 -45.48 14.96
N GLU A 490 7.28 -45.41 14.47
CA GLU A 490 7.80 -46.27 13.39
C GLU A 490 7.82 -47.75 13.80
N ALA A 491 8.03 -48.06 15.09
CA ALA A 491 7.98 -49.40 15.65
C ALA A 491 6.55 -49.91 15.93
N GLY A 492 5.51 -49.08 15.72
CA GLY A 492 4.11 -49.42 15.96
C GLY A 492 3.65 -49.31 17.42
N ASP A 493 4.51 -48.87 18.34
CA ASP A 493 4.16 -48.63 19.74
C ASP A 493 3.51 -47.24 19.92
N LYS A 494 2.23 -47.16 19.55
CA LYS A 494 1.47 -45.90 19.56
C LYS A 494 1.32 -45.29 20.95
N ALA A 495 1.20 -46.10 21.99
CA ALA A 495 1.03 -45.63 23.36
C ALA A 495 2.29 -44.90 23.84
N ARG A 496 3.46 -45.52 23.62
CA ARG A 496 4.75 -44.92 23.96
C ARG A 496 5.07 -43.70 23.11
N ALA A 497 4.76 -43.74 21.81
CA ALA A 497 4.95 -42.60 20.93
C ALA A 497 4.16 -41.36 21.40
N LEU A 498 2.89 -41.57 21.80
CA LEU A 498 2.03 -40.49 22.29
C LEU A 498 2.52 -39.92 23.63
N GLU A 499 2.99 -40.78 24.54
CA GLU A 499 3.58 -40.34 25.81
C GLU A 499 4.84 -39.51 25.59
N LEU A 500 5.78 -39.99 24.78
CA LEU A 500 7.03 -39.29 24.47
C LEU A 500 6.78 -37.96 23.75
N ALA A 501 5.82 -37.91 22.82
CA ALA A 501 5.44 -36.67 22.15
C ALA A 501 4.82 -35.64 23.11
N ARG A 502 4.00 -36.09 24.08
CA ARG A 502 3.48 -35.21 25.15
C ARG A 502 4.59 -34.66 26.03
N GLN A 503 5.56 -35.49 26.41
CA GLN A 503 6.73 -35.07 27.19
C GLN A 503 7.59 -34.08 26.39
N ALA A 504 7.84 -34.33 25.11
CA ALA A 504 8.59 -33.44 24.23
C ALA A 504 7.96 -32.04 24.16
N VAL A 505 6.63 -31.97 23.99
CA VAL A 505 5.88 -30.70 23.97
C VAL A 505 5.84 -30.04 25.35
N ALA A 506 5.83 -30.79 26.44
CA ALA A 506 5.86 -30.23 27.79
C ALA A 506 7.23 -29.60 28.13
N VAL A 507 8.33 -30.26 27.74
CA VAL A 507 9.70 -29.82 28.01
C VAL A 507 10.15 -28.70 27.06
N GLY A 508 9.75 -28.76 25.80
CA GLY A 508 10.00 -27.72 24.80
C GLY A 508 8.72 -27.32 24.08
N PRO A 509 7.85 -26.49 24.68
CA PRO A 509 6.58 -26.14 24.04
C PRO A 509 6.73 -25.25 22.79
N GLY A 510 7.94 -24.82 22.43
CA GLY A 510 8.26 -24.16 21.17
C GLY A 510 8.80 -25.11 20.08
N HIS A 511 8.98 -26.40 20.38
CA HIS A 511 9.51 -27.37 19.43
C HIS A 511 8.43 -27.82 18.44
N VAL A 512 8.37 -27.14 17.29
CA VAL A 512 7.34 -27.37 16.25
C VAL A 512 7.28 -28.82 15.75
N PRO A 513 8.39 -29.51 15.48
CA PRO A 513 8.36 -30.93 15.09
C PRO A 513 7.62 -31.83 16.09
N ALA A 514 7.88 -31.68 17.39
CA ALA A 514 7.18 -32.43 18.44
C ALA A 514 5.68 -32.13 18.49
N ARG A 515 5.27 -30.88 18.25
CA ARG A 515 3.85 -30.52 18.20
C ARG A 515 3.14 -31.10 16.99
N LEU A 516 3.78 -31.07 15.82
CA LEU A 516 3.24 -31.72 14.61
C LEU A 516 3.08 -33.22 14.86
N ARG A 517 4.10 -33.88 15.42
CA ARG A 517 4.06 -35.31 15.74
C ARG A 517 2.97 -35.64 16.75
N LEU A 518 2.85 -34.85 17.82
CA LEU A 518 1.78 -35.02 18.80
C LEU A 518 0.40 -34.85 18.15
N GLY A 519 0.24 -33.85 17.28
CA GLY A 519 -0.98 -33.64 16.51
C GLY A 519 -1.34 -34.85 15.64
N ASP A 520 -0.36 -35.40 14.91
CA ASP A 520 -0.55 -36.58 14.06
C ASP A 520 -0.94 -37.83 14.88
N LEU A 521 -0.25 -38.07 16.00
CA LEU A 521 -0.55 -39.21 16.89
C LEU A 521 -1.93 -39.09 17.54
N LEU A 522 -2.37 -37.86 17.88
CA LEU A 522 -3.71 -37.59 18.40
C LEU A 522 -4.78 -37.75 17.31
N GLU A 523 -4.50 -37.33 16.06
CA GLU A 523 -5.38 -37.54 14.91
C GLU A 523 -5.58 -39.04 14.68
N GLU A 524 -4.51 -39.84 14.71
CA GLU A 524 -4.57 -41.30 14.60
C GLU A 524 -5.31 -41.98 15.77
N ALA A 525 -5.25 -41.39 16.97
CA ALA A 525 -5.99 -41.87 18.15
C ALA A 525 -7.47 -41.45 18.14
N GLY A 526 -7.90 -40.64 17.17
CA GLY A 526 -9.27 -40.11 17.08
C GLY A 526 -9.55 -38.93 18.02
N GLU A 527 -8.54 -38.41 18.73
CA GLU A 527 -8.63 -37.23 19.60
C GLU A 527 -8.53 -35.94 18.76
N LEU A 528 -9.49 -35.73 17.86
CA LEU A 528 -9.44 -34.69 16.82
C LEU A 528 -9.39 -33.26 17.38
N GLU A 529 -10.06 -32.97 18.49
CA GLU A 529 -10.03 -31.68 19.17
C GLU A 529 -8.64 -31.37 19.75
N ALA A 530 -8.01 -32.38 20.36
CA ALA A 530 -6.68 -32.24 20.92
C ALA A 530 -5.62 -32.09 19.82
N ALA A 531 -5.77 -32.83 18.72
CA ALA A 531 -4.94 -32.70 17.52
C ALA A 531 -5.05 -31.29 16.92
N GLU A 532 -6.27 -30.78 16.72
CA GLU A 532 -6.52 -29.42 16.22
C GLU A 532 -5.86 -28.35 17.11
N ALA A 533 -5.90 -28.52 18.43
CA ALA A 533 -5.24 -27.61 19.36
C ALA A 533 -3.71 -27.58 19.16
N GLN A 534 -3.07 -28.73 18.92
CA GLN A 534 -1.63 -28.76 18.64
C GLN A 534 -1.29 -28.09 17.30
N PHE A 535 -2.04 -28.36 16.24
CA PHE A 535 -1.81 -27.74 14.94
C PHE A 535 -2.05 -26.21 14.97
N ARG A 536 -3.01 -25.73 15.77
CA ARG A 536 -3.19 -24.28 15.98
C ARG A 536 -1.99 -23.64 16.67
N GLU A 537 -1.40 -24.32 17.64
CA GLU A 537 -0.15 -23.86 18.26
C GLU A 537 1.02 -23.87 17.28
N VAL A 538 1.08 -24.83 16.34
CA VAL A 538 2.08 -24.80 15.25
C VAL A 538 1.93 -23.56 14.38
N ILE A 539 0.71 -23.23 13.94
CA ILE A 539 0.44 -21.99 13.17
C ILE A 539 0.84 -20.75 13.95
N ARG A 540 0.62 -20.77 15.27
CA ARG A 540 0.97 -19.65 16.15
C ARG A 540 2.49 -19.48 16.31
N LEU A 541 3.24 -20.57 16.31
CA LEU A 541 4.70 -20.58 16.44
C LEU A 541 5.42 -20.32 15.11
N GLN A 542 4.92 -20.92 14.02
CA GLN A 542 5.44 -20.82 12.67
C GLN A 542 4.26 -20.63 11.69
N PRO A 543 3.86 -19.37 11.42
CA PRO A 543 2.74 -19.06 10.52
C PRO A 543 2.95 -19.52 9.07
N ASP A 544 4.19 -19.82 8.68
CA ASP A 544 4.59 -20.35 7.38
C ASP A 544 4.54 -21.89 7.29
N GLN A 545 4.22 -22.59 8.38
CA GLN A 545 4.09 -24.05 8.41
C GLN A 545 2.76 -24.51 7.78
N LEU A 546 2.72 -24.55 6.45
CA LEU A 546 1.53 -24.87 5.65
C LEU A 546 0.87 -26.22 6.00
N GLU A 547 1.66 -27.20 6.47
CA GLU A 547 1.15 -28.51 6.89
C GLU A 547 0.08 -28.38 7.99
N ALA A 548 0.27 -27.48 8.96
CA ALA A 548 -0.67 -27.32 10.07
C ALA A 548 -2.04 -26.79 9.61
N TYR A 549 -2.06 -25.88 8.63
CA TYR A 549 -3.30 -25.40 8.00
C TYR A 549 -4.06 -26.52 7.31
N MET A 550 -3.33 -27.36 6.56
CA MET A 550 -3.90 -28.54 5.88
C MET A 550 -4.48 -29.56 6.86
N ARG A 551 -3.79 -29.81 7.98
CA ARG A 551 -4.26 -30.73 9.04
C ARG A 551 -5.55 -30.23 9.69
N ILE A 552 -5.61 -28.97 10.09
CA ILE A 552 -6.82 -28.37 10.69
C ILE A 552 -7.98 -28.38 9.68
N GLY A 553 -7.73 -28.03 8.41
CA GLY A 553 -8.75 -28.07 7.36
C GLY A 553 -9.39 -29.44 7.23
N ARG A 554 -8.57 -30.51 7.19
CA ARG A 554 -9.06 -31.90 7.15
C ARG A 554 -9.83 -32.29 8.41
N ILE A 555 -9.36 -31.91 9.60
CA ILE A 555 -10.08 -32.16 10.86
C ILE A 555 -11.44 -31.46 10.85
N CYS A 556 -11.50 -30.20 10.40
CA CYS A 556 -12.75 -29.46 10.27
C CYS A 556 -13.71 -30.13 9.27
N GLU A 557 -13.23 -30.60 8.11
CA GLU A 557 -14.03 -31.37 7.16
C GLU A 557 -14.56 -32.68 7.75
N ALA A 558 -13.72 -33.45 8.44
CA ALA A 558 -14.10 -34.71 9.09
C ALA A 558 -15.20 -34.49 10.13
N ARG A 559 -15.15 -33.36 10.84
CA ARG A 559 -16.16 -32.95 11.84
C ARG A 559 -17.31 -32.13 11.26
N GLN A 560 -17.40 -32.02 9.94
CA GLN A 560 -18.44 -31.27 9.23
C GLN A 560 -18.52 -29.77 9.59
N ARG A 561 -17.42 -29.18 10.09
CA ARG A 561 -17.26 -27.74 10.34
C ARG A 561 -16.80 -27.05 9.05
N TRP A 562 -17.69 -27.01 8.06
CA TRP A 562 -17.37 -26.56 6.69
C TRP A 562 -16.91 -25.10 6.63
N ALA A 563 -17.51 -24.22 7.44
CA ALA A 563 -17.14 -22.81 7.50
C ALA A 563 -15.71 -22.62 8.04
N ASP A 564 -15.37 -23.32 9.12
CA ASP A 564 -14.03 -23.31 9.72
C ASP A 564 -12.98 -23.88 8.75
N ALA A 565 -13.31 -24.97 8.04
CA ALA A 565 -12.45 -25.57 7.02
C ALA A 565 -12.14 -24.57 5.89
N ARG A 566 -13.16 -23.85 5.41
CA ARG A 566 -12.97 -22.82 4.38
C ARG A 566 -12.07 -21.69 4.86
N GLU A 567 -12.29 -21.20 6.07
CA GLU A 567 -11.51 -20.09 6.60
C GLU A 567 -10.05 -20.47 6.80
N ILE A 568 -9.77 -21.67 7.35
CA ILE A 568 -8.39 -22.10 7.55
C ILE A 568 -7.66 -22.35 6.22
N TYR A 569 -8.34 -22.90 5.20
CA TYR A 569 -7.76 -23.04 3.86
C TYR A 569 -7.52 -21.70 3.17
N ARG A 570 -8.43 -20.73 3.32
CA ARG A 570 -8.25 -19.36 2.81
C ARG A 570 -7.02 -18.71 3.42
N ARG A 571 -6.87 -18.80 4.75
CA ARG A 571 -5.68 -18.31 5.47
C ARG A 571 -4.40 -19.01 5.02
N SER A 572 -4.44 -20.30 4.67
CA SER A 572 -3.29 -21.00 4.09
C SER A 572 -2.84 -20.38 2.77
N LEU A 573 -3.79 -20.01 1.89
CA LEU A 573 -3.49 -19.41 0.59
C LEU A 573 -2.97 -17.96 0.69
N GLU A 574 -3.28 -17.24 1.77
CA GLU A 574 -2.68 -15.93 2.06
C GLU A 574 -1.19 -16.06 2.38
N VAL A 575 -0.78 -17.17 3.01
CA VAL A 575 0.62 -17.46 3.32
C VAL A 575 1.37 -17.94 2.07
N ASN A 576 0.79 -18.87 1.31
CA ASN A 576 1.35 -19.33 0.05
C ASN A 576 0.25 -19.70 -0.95
N VAL A 577 0.17 -18.96 -2.06
CA VAL A 577 -0.85 -19.15 -3.10
C VAL A 577 -0.68 -20.45 -3.90
N ASN A 578 0.51 -21.04 -3.93
CA ASN A 578 0.82 -22.23 -4.74
C ASN A 578 0.56 -23.54 -3.96
N GLN A 579 -0.69 -23.80 -3.59
CA GLN A 579 -1.10 -25.00 -2.86
C GLN A 579 -2.26 -25.74 -3.56
N PRO A 580 -1.98 -26.61 -4.55
CA PRO A 580 -3.01 -27.29 -5.35
C PRO A 580 -4.04 -28.08 -4.52
N LEU A 581 -3.60 -28.74 -3.44
CA LEU A 581 -4.48 -29.52 -2.57
C LEU A 581 -5.47 -28.64 -1.80
N VAL A 582 -5.04 -27.46 -1.35
CA VAL A 582 -5.90 -26.47 -0.68
C VAL A 582 -6.94 -25.91 -1.66
N MET A 583 -6.51 -25.56 -2.88
CA MET A 583 -7.40 -25.07 -3.93
C MET A 583 -8.47 -26.10 -4.29
N GLN A 584 -8.08 -27.38 -4.43
CA GLN A 584 -9.02 -28.47 -4.66
C GLN A 584 -10.01 -28.64 -3.49
N ALA A 585 -9.54 -28.56 -2.24
CA ALA A 585 -10.41 -28.66 -1.07
C ALA A 585 -11.45 -27.53 -1.02
N LEU A 586 -11.03 -26.28 -1.29
CA LEU A 586 -11.94 -25.12 -1.35
C LEU A 586 -12.99 -25.27 -2.46
N GLU A 587 -12.60 -25.77 -3.64
CA GLU A 587 -13.54 -26.01 -4.73
C GLU A 587 -14.56 -27.09 -4.37
N ARG A 588 -14.13 -28.19 -3.73
CA ARG A 588 -15.06 -29.22 -3.20
C ARG A 588 -16.04 -28.64 -2.18
N LEU A 589 -15.57 -27.81 -1.25
CA LEU A 589 -16.43 -27.16 -0.24
C LEU A 589 -17.46 -26.22 -0.89
N LYS A 590 -17.05 -25.45 -1.92
CA LYS A 590 -17.93 -24.56 -2.68
C LYS A 590 -19.02 -25.33 -3.45
N GLN A 591 -18.65 -26.46 -4.06
CA GLN A 591 -19.61 -27.33 -4.75
C GLN A 591 -20.62 -27.93 -3.77
N ARG A 592 -20.21 -28.25 -2.54
CA ARG A 592 -21.12 -28.77 -1.51
C ARG A 592 -22.19 -27.76 -1.10
N GLU A 593 -21.83 -26.47 -1.00
CA GLU A 593 -22.78 -25.38 -0.70
C GLU A 593 -23.79 -25.15 -1.84
N SER A 594 -23.35 -25.26 -3.10
CA SER A 594 -24.25 -25.10 -4.25
C SER A 594 -25.28 -26.23 -4.36
N HIS A 595 -24.90 -27.46 -3.97
CA HIS A 595 -25.81 -28.61 -3.93
C HIS A 595 -26.75 -28.60 -2.71
N GLY A 596 -26.32 -28.00 -1.58
CA GLY A 596 -27.16 -27.84 -0.38
C GLY A 596 -28.27 -26.79 -0.49
N ARG A 597 -28.26 -25.95 -1.53
CA ARG A 597 -29.25 -24.88 -1.76
C ARG A 597 -30.39 -25.23 -2.73
N ARG A 598 -30.53 -26.49 -3.18
CA ARG A 598 -31.71 -26.87 -3.99
C ARG A 598 -32.99 -26.86 -3.13
N PRO A 599 -34.03 -26.06 -3.46
CA PRO A 599 -35.27 -26.04 -2.70
C PRO A 599 -36.01 -27.38 -2.87
N ARG A 600 -36.53 -27.92 -1.75
CA ARG A 600 -37.43 -29.10 -1.76
C ARG A 600 -38.62 -28.76 -2.67
N ARG A 601 -38.83 -29.55 -3.73
CA ARG A 601 -40.02 -29.48 -4.58
C ARG A 601 -41.26 -29.64 -3.70
N SER A 602 -42.07 -28.60 -3.57
CA SER A 602 -43.43 -28.71 -3.07
C SER A 602 -44.23 -29.54 -4.07
N VAL A 603 -44.81 -30.63 -3.58
CA VAL A 603 -45.84 -31.39 -4.27
C VAL A 603 -47.01 -30.43 -4.49
N ALA A 604 -47.32 -30.10 -5.74
CA ALA A 604 -48.52 -29.34 -6.08
C ALA A 604 -49.73 -30.24 -5.86
N ALA A 605 -50.63 -29.82 -4.96
CA ALA A 605 -51.95 -30.37 -4.85
C ALA A 605 -52.76 -29.96 -6.09
N ASP A 606 -53.33 -30.98 -6.70
CA ASP A 606 -54.31 -30.95 -7.75
C ASP A 606 -55.64 -30.51 -7.13
N ASP A 607 -56.10 -29.29 -7.41
CA ASP A 607 -57.48 -28.87 -7.11
C ASP A 607 -58.17 -28.56 -8.44
N GLY A 608 -58.80 -29.60 -8.97
CA GLY A 608 -59.82 -29.49 -10.00
C GLY A 608 -61.21 -29.31 -9.38
N GLY A 609 -61.96 -28.34 -9.91
CA GLY A 609 -63.41 -28.42 -10.09
C GLY A 609 -64.31 -27.84 -8.99
N ALA A 610 -64.89 -26.66 -9.26
CA ALA A 610 -66.29 -26.48 -9.68
C ALA A 610 -66.57 -25.01 -10.02
#